data_AF-A0A182YPA7-F1
#
_entry.id   AF-A0A182YPA7-F1
#
_cell.length_a   1.000
_cell.length_b   1.000
_cell.length_c   1.000
_cell.angle_alpha   90.00
_cell.angle_beta   90.00
_cell.angle_gamma   90.00
#
_symmetry.space_group_name_H-M   'P 1'
#
loop_
_entity.id
_entity.type
_entity.pdbx_description
1 polymer ?
#
loop_
_entity_poly.entity_id
_entity_poly.type
_entity_poly.pdbx_seq_one_letter_code
_entity_poly.pdbx_strand_id
1 'polypeptide(L)'
;MSLEETKDVMAATRQLTALEGAIQGLLNEARSGKVNPAMASVKLDILQSLWNDGNKALLKLEELQGPQPPLFATIMEAYTITKFELKRIGLAKAPASPQFDVTLAPGPSRSDHLPRIERFYKKRVAFLGHLKNVIDMPKMTKASFTGLMRIIDVVETSISSARQIAGESGTKPTVVEDGLLVQLVLGKLDDDTITRATSRLDAQIIPTWNSYVKSWTGCQAKSTTSRTGNTALRSSNATRPSYKGVSILHGQEVTRHCYACDKLGHVGTLCPELRVRSAFERVNLIMGKGKCVNCFSGQHPTTQCPSEKQRQVCKKKHHTIAAC
;
A
#
# COMPACT_ATOMS: atom_id res chain seq x y z
N MET A 1 31.53 21.86 9.75
CA MET A 1 30.54 22.91 10.01
C MET A 1 31.28 24.20 10.26
N SER A 2 31.07 25.21 9.44
CA SER A 2 31.71 26.52 9.60
C SER A 2 31.17 27.25 10.84
N LEU A 3 31.91 28.25 11.35
CA LEU A 3 31.46 29.08 12.47
C LEU A 3 30.14 29.81 12.13
N GLU A 4 29.94 30.12 10.85
CA GLU A 4 28.75 30.81 10.36
C GLU A 4 27.54 29.86 10.26
N GLU A 5 27.71 28.66 9.72
CA GLU A 5 26.68 27.60 9.74
C GLU A 5 26.20 27.30 11.17
N THR A 6 27.12 27.33 12.15
CA THR A 6 26.78 27.07 13.56
C THR A 6 25.87 28.17 14.13
N LYS A 7 26.11 29.44 13.75
CA LYS A 7 25.24 30.56 14.17
C LYS A 7 23.87 30.49 13.51
N ASP A 8 23.82 30.16 12.22
CA ASP A 8 22.57 30.06 11.46
C ASP A 8 21.68 28.93 11.98
N VAL A 9 22.26 27.78 12.32
CA VAL A 9 21.56 26.68 13.01
C VAL A 9 20.98 27.12 14.34
N MET A 10 21.77 27.81 15.16
CA MET A 10 21.30 28.30 16.47
C MET A 10 20.18 29.33 16.31
N ALA A 11 20.28 30.22 15.32
CA ALA A 11 19.24 31.21 15.03
C ALA A 11 17.94 30.55 14.56
N ALA A 12 18.01 29.59 13.63
CA ALA A 12 16.85 28.86 13.14
C ALA A 12 16.18 28.03 14.24
N THR A 13 16.97 27.34 15.07
CA THR A 13 16.45 26.58 16.21
C THR A 13 15.75 27.48 17.23
N ARG A 14 16.35 28.63 17.58
CA ARG A 14 15.72 29.61 18.49
C ARG A 14 14.40 30.17 17.94
N GLN A 15 14.37 30.47 16.64
CA GLN A 15 13.14 30.92 15.97
C GLN A 15 12.04 29.85 16.05
N LEU A 16 12.37 28.58 15.82
CA LEU A 16 11.41 27.47 15.90
C LEU A 16 10.88 27.28 17.33
N THR A 17 11.73 27.34 18.35
CA THR A 17 11.31 27.26 19.76
C THR A 17 10.37 28.42 20.13
N ALA A 18 10.66 29.64 19.67
CA ALA A 18 9.78 30.79 19.92
C ALA A 18 8.41 30.64 19.24
N LEU A 19 8.39 30.14 18.01
CA LEU A 19 7.16 29.89 17.25
C LEU A 19 6.32 28.77 17.87
N GLU A 20 6.96 27.69 18.32
CA GLU A 20 6.28 26.63 19.07
C GLU A 20 5.64 27.18 20.35
N GLY A 21 6.37 27.99 21.12
CA GLY A 21 5.84 28.66 22.31
C GLY A 21 4.62 29.54 22.01
N ALA A 22 4.63 30.28 20.90
CA ALA A 22 3.50 31.09 20.47
C ALA A 22 2.27 30.24 20.10
N ILE A 23 2.47 29.11 19.40
CA ILE A 23 1.38 28.17 19.06
C ILE A 23 0.79 27.54 20.33
N GLN A 24 1.62 27.17 21.30
CA GLN A 24 1.18 26.64 22.59
C GLN A 24 0.45 27.71 23.43
N GLY A 25 0.88 28.96 23.36
CA GLY A 25 0.17 30.10 23.96
C GLY A 25 -1.26 30.20 23.43
N LEU A 26 -1.42 30.17 22.09
CA LEU A 26 -2.75 30.18 21.45
C LEU A 26 -3.59 28.96 21.84
N LEU A 27 -2.98 27.78 22.00
CA LEU A 27 -3.67 26.58 22.45
C LEU A 27 -4.22 26.74 23.87
N ASN A 28 -3.39 27.23 24.79
CA ASN A 28 -3.77 27.44 26.18
C ASN A 28 -4.87 28.47 26.30
N GLU A 29 -4.80 29.56 25.53
CA GLU A 29 -5.87 30.54 25.45
C GLU A 29 -7.17 29.93 24.95
N ALA A 30 -7.13 29.14 23.87
CA ALA A 30 -8.30 28.46 23.32
C ALA A 30 -8.93 27.50 24.35
N ARG A 31 -8.11 26.71 25.05
CA ARG A 31 -8.56 25.78 26.09
C ARG A 31 -9.10 26.45 27.34
N SER A 32 -8.60 27.65 27.67
CA SER A 32 -9.07 28.41 28.83
C SER A 32 -10.50 28.95 28.68
N GLY A 33 -11.11 28.83 27.50
CA GLY A 33 -12.45 29.36 27.22
C GLY A 33 -12.52 30.88 27.12
N LYS A 34 -11.38 31.58 27.23
CA LYS A 34 -11.29 33.05 27.17
C LYS A 34 -11.29 33.61 25.75
N VAL A 35 -11.31 32.75 24.73
CA VAL A 35 -11.35 33.17 23.32
C VAL A 35 -12.79 33.41 22.91
N ASN A 36 -13.12 34.68 22.68
CA ASN A 36 -14.40 35.06 22.08
C ASN A 36 -14.54 34.41 20.68
N PRO A 37 -15.70 33.85 20.31
CA PRO A 37 -15.94 33.30 18.96
C PRO A 37 -15.59 34.24 17.80
N ALA A 38 -15.80 35.55 17.94
CA ALA A 38 -15.39 36.53 16.92
C ALA A 38 -13.85 36.65 16.83
N MET A 39 -13.15 36.48 17.95
CA MET A 39 -11.69 36.50 18.03
C MET A 39 -11.07 35.19 17.52
N ALA A 40 -11.83 34.09 17.47
CA ALA A 40 -11.35 32.81 16.99
C ALA A 40 -10.87 32.87 15.52
N SER A 41 -11.56 33.65 14.66
CA SER A 41 -11.12 33.87 13.28
C SER A 41 -9.78 34.60 13.20
N VAL A 42 -9.61 35.66 13.99
CA VAL A 42 -8.35 36.43 14.05
C VAL A 42 -7.21 35.55 14.55
N LYS A 43 -7.46 34.73 15.58
CA LYS A 43 -6.45 33.79 16.11
C LYS A 43 -6.13 32.67 15.12
N LEU A 44 -7.06 32.24 14.28
CA LEU A 44 -6.79 31.31 13.18
C LEU A 44 -5.85 31.93 12.14
N ASP A 45 -6.02 33.21 11.82
CA ASP A 45 -5.13 33.91 10.89
C ASP A 45 -3.72 34.07 11.48
N ILE A 46 -3.63 34.43 12.77
CA ILE A 46 -2.35 34.50 13.50
C ILE A 46 -1.67 33.12 13.50
N LEU A 47 -2.41 32.05 13.84
CA LEU A 47 -1.90 30.68 13.84
C LEU A 47 -1.40 30.27 12.45
N GLN A 48 -2.09 30.68 11.38
CA GLN A 48 -1.66 30.41 10.02
C GLN A 48 -0.38 31.17 9.65
N SER A 49 -0.20 32.40 10.12
CA SER A 49 1.05 33.16 9.93
C SER A 49 2.21 32.48 10.65
N LEU A 50 2.03 32.12 11.93
CA LEU A 50 3.05 31.42 12.72
C LEU A 50 3.48 30.10 12.07
N TRP A 51 2.53 29.35 11.51
CA TRP A 51 2.81 28.13 10.75
C TRP A 51 3.67 28.38 9.51
N ASN A 52 3.40 29.46 8.77
CA ASN A 52 4.17 29.79 7.58
C ASN A 52 5.61 30.17 7.94
N ASP A 53 5.80 30.96 9.00
CA ASP A 53 7.13 31.36 9.47
C ASP A 53 7.90 30.16 10.05
N GLY A 54 7.22 29.25 10.75
CA GLY A 54 7.79 28.00 11.25
C GLY A 54 8.28 27.10 10.12
N ASN A 55 7.50 26.93 9.06
CA ASN A 55 7.93 26.15 7.91
C ASN A 55 9.15 26.76 7.21
N LYS A 56 9.25 28.10 7.12
CA LYS A 56 10.42 28.76 6.54
C LYS A 56 11.67 28.50 7.38
N ALA A 57 11.57 28.61 8.70
CA ALA A 57 12.68 28.34 9.60
C ALA A 57 13.09 26.85 9.58
N LEU A 58 12.12 25.94 9.49
CA LEU A 58 12.37 24.51 9.41
C LEU A 58 13.08 24.12 8.11
N LEU A 59 12.68 24.69 6.97
CA LEU A 59 13.37 24.46 5.69
C LEU A 59 14.83 24.93 5.72
N LYS A 60 15.10 26.11 6.30
CA LYS A 60 16.47 26.59 6.49
C LYS A 60 17.29 25.64 7.38
N LEU A 61 16.68 25.10 8.43
CA LEU A 61 17.36 24.16 9.31
C LEU A 61 17.63 22.82 8.61
N GLU A 62 16.70 22.35 7.78
CA GLU A 62 16.86 21.14 6.96
C GLU A 62 17.98 21.28 5.92
N GLU A 63 18.13 22.46 5.32
CA GLU A 63 19.24 22.77 4.41
C GLU A 63 20.62 22.69 5.10
N LEU A 64 20.68 23.07 6.38
CA LEU A 64 21.95 23.12 7.14
C LEU A 64 22.30 21.79 7.82
N GLN A 65 21.32 21.06 8.34
CA GLN A 65 21.55 19.87 9.19
C GLN A 65 20.90 18.59 8.66
N GLY A 66 20.22 18.66 7.51
CA GLY A 66 19.41 17.56 7.01
C GLY A 66 18.05 17.47 7.71
N PRO A 67 17.25 16.45 7.37
CA PRO A 67 15.87 16.33 7.84
C PRO A 67 15.75 16.39 9.36
N GLN A 68 14.74 17.12 9.87
CA GLN A 68 14.44 17.22 11.30
C GLN A 68 13.06 16.62 11.66
N PRO A 69 12.85 15.29 11.51
CA PRO A 69 11.55 14.66 11.72
C PRO A 69 10.92 14.90 13.11
N PRO A 70 11.66 14.81 14.23
CA PRO A 70 11.08 14.99 15.56
C PRO A 70 10.53 16.41 15.77
N LEU A 71 11.31 17.42 15.37
CA LEU A 71 10.93 18.83 15.52
C LEU A 71 9.73 19.18 14.65
N PHE A 72 9.70 18.67 13.42
CA PHE A 72 8.56 18.82 12.52
C PHE A 72 7.28 18.21 13.10
N ALA A 73 7.37 17.01 13.68
CA ALA A 73 6.22 16.32 14.28
C ALA A 73 5.62 17.13 15.43
N THR A 74 6.44 17.64 16.35
CA THR A 74 5.98 18.43 17.51
C THR A 74 5.28 19.71 17.08
N ILE A 75 5.86 20.48 16.15
CA ILE A 75 5.27 21.75 15.67
C ILE A 75 3.98 21.48 14.88
N MET A 76 3.94 20.41 14.08
CA MET A 76 2.74 19.97 13.37
C MET A 76 1.60 19.60 14.33
N GLU A 77 1.90 18.81 15.36
CA GLU A 77 0.93 18.40 16.35
C GLU A 77 0.34 19.61 17.06
N ALA A 78 1.19 20.49 17.60
CA ALA A 78 0.79 21.73 18.24
C ALA A 78 -0.13 22.57 17.34
N TYR A 79 0.26 22.79 16.08
CA TYR A 79 -0.55 23.55 15.12
C TYR A 79 -1.93 22.91 14.87
N THR A 80 -1.97 21.59 14.65
CA THR A 80 -3.24 20.91 14.33
C THR A 80 -4.23 20.93 15.49
N ILE A 81 -3.75 20.73 16.72
CA ILE A 81 -4.58 20.78 17.92
C ILE A 81 -5.12 22.20 18.12
N THR A 82 -4.27 23.23 18.05
CA THR A 82 -4.70 24.63 18.19
C THR A 82 -5.73 25.03 17.13
N LYS A 83 -5.51 24.61 15.88
CA LYS A 83 -6.44 24.90 14.78
C LYS A 83 -7.81 24.25 15.00
N PHE A 84 -7.84 23.01 15.51
CA PHE A 84 -9.08 22.32 15.83
C PHE A 84 -9.84 23.05 16.94
N GLU A 85 -9.15 23.43 18.01
CA GLU A 85 -9.75 24.12 19.15
C GLU A 85 -10.34 25.49 18.77
N LEU A 86 -9.59 26.31 18.03
CA LEU A 86 -10.09 27.60 17.56
C LEU A 86 -11.29 27.47 16.62
N LYS A 87 -11.30 26.45 15.73
CA LYS A 87 -12.47 26.17 14.88
C LYS A 87 -13.69 25.74 15.68
N ARG A 88 -13.50 24.90 16.71
CA ARG A 88 -14.58 24.48 17.62
C ARG A 88 -15.23 25.68 18.30
N ILE A 89 -14.43 26.63 18.76
CA ILE A 89 -14.90 27.88 19.39
C ILE A 89 -15.67 28.75 18.39
N GLY A 90 -15.20 28.86 17.14
CA GLY A 90 -15.90 29.60 16.08
C GLY A 90 -17.24 28.99 15.66
N LEU A 91 -17.37 27.65 15.70
CA LEU A 91 -18.59 26.92 15.34
C LEU A 91 -19.66 26.90 16.44
N ALA A 92 -19.33 27.28 17.67
CA ALA A 92 -20.28 27.37 18.78
C ALA A 92 -21.37 28.45 18.58
N LYS A 93 -21.37 29.17 17.45
CA LYS A 93 -22.47 30.02 16.99
C LYS A 93 -22.98 29.53 15.63
N ALA A 94 -23.77 28.46 15.63
CA ALA A 94 -24.72 28.19 14.55
C ALA A 94 -26.00 27.57 15.13
N PRO A 95 -27.13 28.29 15.19
CA PRO A 95 -28.43 27.65 15.30
C PRO A 95 -28.77 26.93 13.98
N ALA A 96 -29.63 25.92 14.07
CA ALA A 96 -30.04 25.02 13.00
C ALA A 96 -30.43 25.74 11.70
N SER A 97 -30.09 25.09 10.58
CA SER A 97 -30.29 25.57 9.19
C SER A 97 -31.71 26.04 8.89
N PRO A 98 -31.86 26.96 7.92
CA PRO A 98 -32.49 26.54 6.67
C PRO A 98 -31.76 27.02 5.39
N GLN A 99 -32.28 26.55 4.27
CA GLN A 99 -31.71 26.50 2.93
C GLN A 99 -31.63 27.84 2.15
N PHE A 100 -30.84 27.76 1.06
CA PHE A 100 -30.85 28.49 -0.21
C PHE A 100 -30.07 29.81 -0.39
N ASP A 101 -29.07 29.66 -1.26
CA ASP A 101 -28.72 30.47 -2.46
C ASP A 101 -28.00 31.82 -2.33
N VAL A 102 -27.30 32.15 -3.42
CA VAL A 102 -26.75 33.46 -3.83
C VAL A 102 -25.23 33.68 -3.62
N THR A 103 -24.54 33.56 -4.76
CA THR A 103 -23.49 34.43 -5.31
C THR A 103 -22.30 34.81 -4.43
N LEU A 104 -21.12 34.25 -4.74
CA LEU A 104 -19.84 34.83 -4.37
C LEU A 104 -18.99 35.11 -5.61
N ALA A 105 -18.73 36.40 -5.82
CA ALA A 105 -17.72 36.93 -6.73
C ALA A 105 -16.32 36.37 -6.39
N PRO A 106 -15.41 36.27 -7.38
CA PRO A 106 -14.06 35.82 -7.12
C PRO A 106 -13.23 36.94 -6.49
N GLY A 107 -12.98 36.84 -5.19
CA GLY A 107 -11.89 37.58 -4.54
C GLY A 107 -10.53 37.01 -4.96
N PRO A 108 -9.46 37.83 -5.03
CA PRO A 108 -8.18 37.41 -5.58
C PRO A 108 -7.52 36.35 -4.67
N SER A 109 -7.25 35.20 -5.27
CA SER A 109 -6.54 34.06 -4.68
C SER A 109 -5.14 34.48 -4.21
N ARG A 110 -4.88 34.42 -2.89
CA ARG A 110 -3.53 34.39 -2.32
C ARG A 110 -2.88 33.04 -2.66
N SER A 111 -2.28 32.97 -3.85
CA SER A 111 -1.92 31.73 -4.54
C SER A 111 -0.57 31.10 -4.17
N ASP A 112 0.23 31.64 -3.25
CA ASP A 112 1.64 31.18 -3.16
C ASP A 112 1.95 30.17 -2.02
N HIS A 113 1.05 30.01 -1.04
CA HIS A 113 1.22 29.01 0.03
C HIS A 113 0.16 27.90 0.03
N LEU A 114 -1.02 28.19 -0.51
CA LEU A 114 -2.11 27.24 -0.70
C LEU A 114 -1.72 26.02 -1.55
N PRO A 115 -1.01 26.16 -2.69
CA PRO A 115 -0.67 24.99 -3.51
C PRO A 115 0.25 24.02 -2.80
N ARG A 116 1.15 24.49 -1.91
CA ARG A 116 2.05 23.60 -1.16
C ARG A 116 1.29 22.87 -0.06
N ILE A 117 0.54 23.59 0.78
CA ILE A 117 -0.26 22.99 1.86
C ILE A 117 -1.34 22.07 1.29
N GLU A 118 -2.01 22.46 0.21
CA GLU A 118 -3.02 21.64 -0.45
C GLU A 118 -2.41 20.41 -1.13
N ARG A 119 -1.23 20.54 -1.76
CA ARG A 119 -0.46 19.39 -2.26
C ARG A 119 -0.07 18.44 -1.13
N PHE A 120 0.51 18.93 -0.02
CA PHE A 120 0.89 18.10 1.12
C PHE A 120 -0.30 17.52 1.89
N TYR A 121 -1.41 18.25 1.98
CA TYR A 121 -2.66 17.77 2.58
C TYR A 121 -3.25 16.64 1.73
N LYS A 122 -3.38 16.84 0.40
CA LYS A 122 -3.84 15.78 -0.53
C LYS A 122 -2.90 14.58 -0.49
N LYS A 123 -1.58 14.82 -0.44
CA LYS A 123 -0.54 13.80 -0.29
C LYS A 123 -0.69 12.99 1.01
N ARG A 124 -0.86 13.68 2.15
CA ARG A 124 -1.06 13.06 3.48
C ARG A 124 -2.36 12.28 3.53
N VAL A 125 -3.46 12.85 3.04
CA VAL A 125 -4.78 12.20 3.02
C VAL A 125 -4.75 10.95 2.14
N ALA A 126 -4.13 11.01 0.95
CA ALA A 126 -3.97 9.85 0.10
C ALA A 126 -3.08 8.78 0.76
N PHE A 127 -1.94 9.18 1.34
CA PHE A 127 -1.03 8.29 2.06
C PHE A 127 -1.73 7.56 3.21
N LEU A 128 -2.36 8.31 4.12
CA LEU A 128 -3.08 7.74 5.26
C LEU A 128 -4.32 6.94 4.81
N GLY A 129 -4.96 7.33 3.71
CA GLY A 129 -6.07 6.59 3.12
C GLY A 129 -5.66 5.18 2.68
N HIS A 130 -4.48 5.03 2.05
CA HIS A 130 -3.95 3.71 1.73
C HIS A 130 -3.64 2.89 2.99
N LEU A 131 -3.03 3.47 4.02
CA LEU A 131 -2.78 2.76 5.29
C LEU A 131 -4.09 2.33 5.98
N LYS A 132 -5.08 3.22 5.99
CA LYS A 132 -6.42 2.94 6.53
C LYS A 132 -7.09 1.79 5.80
N ASN A 133 -6.95 1.68 4.48
CA ASN A 133 -7.48 0.54 3.73
C ASN A 133 -6.90 -0.80 4.17
N VAL A 134 -5.63 -0.83 4.60
CA VAL A 134 -5.01 -2.06 5.14
C VAL A 134 -5.52 -2.37 6.54
N ILE A 135 -5.60 -1.34 7.40
CA ILE A 135 -6.05 -1.48 8.79
C ILE A 135 -7.52 -1.88 8.88
N ASP A 136 -8.39 -1.26 8.09
CA ASP A 136 -9.84 -1.46 8.14
C ASP A 136 -10.31 -2.66 7.31
N MET A 137 -9.37 -3.41 6.72
CA MET A 137 -9.70 -4.54 5.87
C MET A 137 -10.56 -5.58 6.62
N PRO A 138 -11.59 -6.15 5.99
CA PRO A 138 -12.41 -7.18 6.62
C PRO A 138 -11.61 -8.43 6.98
N LYS A 139 -11.85 -8.99 8.17
CA LYS A 139 -11.28 -10.29 8.58
C LYS A 139 -11.96 -11.41 7.79
N MET A 140 -11.16 -12.38 7.33
CA MET A 140 -11.67 -13.64 6.80
C MET A 140 -12.23 -14.49 7.94
N THR A 141 -13.50 -14.88 7.81
CA THR A 141 -14.18 -15.72 8.80
C THR A 141 -14.08 -17.20 8.48
N LYS A 142 -13.65 -17.56 7.26
CA LYS A 142 -13.46 -18.94 6.79
C LYS A 142 -12.27 -19.00 5.85
N ALA A 143 -11.59 -20.15 5.86
CA ALA A 143 -10.50 -20.44 4.95
C ALA A 143 -10.91 -20.22 3.48
N SER A 144 -10.23 -19.28 2.82
CA SER A 144 -10.47 -18.95 1.42
C SER A 144 -9.18 -18.52 0.74
N PHE A 145 -8.71 -19.30 -0.23
CA PHE A 145 -7.52 -18.93 -1.01
C PHE A 145 -7.75 -17.61 -1.78
N THR A 146 -8.94 -17.41 -2.34
CA THR A 146 -9.32 -16.16 -3.02
C THR A 146 -9.41 -14.98 -2.05
N GLY A 147 -9.90 -15.21 -0.82
CA GLY A 147 -9.91 -14.21 0.23
C GLY A 147 -8.50 -13.79 0.64
N LEU A 148 -7.61 -14.77 0.84
CA LEU A 148 -6.21 -14.55 1.20
C LEU A 148 -5.46 -13.76 0.12
N MET A 149 -5.60 -14.15 -1.15
CA MET A 149 -4.97 -13.42 -2.25
C MET A 149 -5.50 -12.00 -2.35
N ARG A 150 -6.79 -11.78 -2.15
CA ARG A 150 -7.37 -10.44 -2.10
C ARG A 150 -6.79 -9.59 -0.96
N ILE A 151 -6.57 -10.17 0.21
CA ILE A 151 -5.92 -9.46 1.33
C ILE A 151 -4.51 -9.06 0.95
N ILE A 152 -3.72 -9.99 0.40
CA ILE A 152 -2.35 -9.73 -0.07
C ILE A 152 -2.36 -8.61 -1.13
N ASP A 153 -3.22 -8.68 -2.13
CA ASP A 153 -3.32 -7.68 -3.19
C ASP A 153 -3.64 -6.28 -2.65
N VAL A 154 -4.56 -6.18 -1.69
CA VAL A 154 -4.92 -4.89 -1.07
C VAL A 154 -3.74 -4.34 -0.26
N VAL A 155 -3.03 -5.19 0.48
CA VAL A 155 -1.82 -4.78 1.22
C VAL A 155 -0.75 -4.30 0.24
N GLU A 156 -0.40 -5.09 -0.78
CA GLU A 156 0.64 -4.74 -1.76
C GLU A 156 0.31 -3.46 -2.52
N THR A 157 -0.92 -3.31 -2.99
CA THR A 157 -1.37 -2.13 -3.73
C THR A 157 -1.35 -0.89 -2.84
N SER A 158 -1.82 -1.01 -1.60
CA SER A 158 -1.89 0.11 -0.66
C SER A 158 -0.49 0.56 -0.22
N ILE A 159 0.40 -0.38 0.10
CA ILE A 159 1.78 -0.07 0.50
C ILE A 159 2.58 0.49 -0.68
N SER A 160 2.43 -0.08 -1.88
CA SER A 160 3.11 0.45 -3.07
C SER A 160 2.67 1.88 -3.39
N SER A 161 1.36 2.14 -3.31
CA SER A 161 0.81 3.49 -3.51
C SER A 161 1.26 4.46 -2.41
N ALA A 162 1.26 4.02 -1.15
CA ALA A 162 1.76 4.82 -0.03
C ALA A 162 3.24 5.16 -0.18
N ARG A 163 4.09 4.22 -0.61
CA ARG A 163 5.51 4.47 -0.88
C ARG A 163 5.74 5.40 -2.06
N GLN A 164 4.98 5.21 -3.15
CA GLN A 164 5.03 6.13 -4.29
C GLN A 164 4.70 7.55 -3.86
N ILE A 165 3.67 7.70 -3.03
CA ILE A 165 3.31 8.99 -2.44
C ILE A 165 4.46 9.50 -1.56
N ALA A 166 5.02 8.70 -0.66
CA ALA A 166 6.13 9.11 0.21
C ALA A 166 7.39 9.54 -0.55
N GLY A 167 7.55 9.11 -1.82
CA GLY A 167 8.77 9.33 -2.60
C GLY A 167 9.80 8.22 -2.40
N GLU A 168 9.39 7.12 -1.77
CA GLU A 168 10.21 5.95 -1.44
C GLU A 168 9.94 4.79 -2.42
N SER A 169 9.64 5.12 -3.68
CA SER A 169 9.39 4.09 -4.69
C SER A 169 10.67 3.29 -4.94
N GLY A 170 10.61 1.97 -4.70
CA GLY A 170 11.76 1.07 -4.88
C GLY A 170 12.63 0.88 -3.63
N THR A 171 12.29 1.50 -2.50
CA THR A 171 12.95 1.17 -1.23
C THR A 171 12.50 -0.19 -0.72
N LYS A 172 13.45 -0.98 -0.21
CA LYS A 172 13.14 -2.25 0.44
C LYS A 172 12.52 -1.95 1.82
N PRO A 173 11.43 -2.64 2.22
CA PRO A 173 10.93 -2.54 3.58
C PRO A 173 12.03 -2.79 4.62
N THR A 174 11.98 -2.03 5.72
CA THR A 174 12.75 -2.38 6.91
C THR A 174 12.24 -3.69 7.50
N VAL A 175 13.07 -4.35 8.32
CA VAL A 175 12.69 -5.61 9.01
C VAL A 175 11.45 -5.39 9.89
N VAL A 176 11.32 -4.21 10.49
CA VAL A 176 10.16 -3.83 11.32
C VAL A 176 8.92 -3.63 10.45
N GLU A 177 9.02 -2.94 9.31
CA GLU A 177 7.90 -2.81 8.36
C GLU A 177 7.43 -4.18 7.86
N ASP A 178 8.36 -5.04 7.48
CA ASP A 178 8.06 -6.41 7.04
C ASP A 178 7.29 -7.19 8.12
N GLY A 179 7.77 -7.16 9.37
CA GLY A 179 7.10 -7.80 10.50
C GLY A 179 5.70 -7.24 10.78
N LEU A 180 5.55 -5.92 10.71
CA LEU A 180 4.25 -5.25 10.89
C LEU A 180 3.24 -5.66 9.80
N LEU A 181 3.68 -5.72 8.54
CA LEU A 181 2.83 -6.14 7.43
C LEU A 181 2.36 -7.59 7.57
N VAL A 182 3.28 -8.49 7.95
CA VAL A 182 2.94 -9.90 8.20
C VAL A 182 1.95 -10.01 9.36
N GLN A 183 2.20 -9.34 10.48
CA GLN A 183 1.31 -9.38 11.64
C GLN A 183 -0.08 -8.82 11.32
N LEU A 184 -0.14 -7.72 10.55
CA LEU A 184 -1.39 -7.11 10.13
C LEU A 184 -2.22 -8.08 9.29
N VAL A 185 -1.59 -8.79 8.34
CA VAL A 185 -2.29 -9.82 7.56
C VAL A 185 -2.74 -10.99 8.42
N LEU A 186 -1.88 -11.52 9.31
CA LEU A 186 -2.28 -12.59 10.21
C LEU A 186 -3.52 -12.21 11.03
N GLY A 187 -3.63 -10.96 11.48
CA GLY A 187 -4.82 -10.45 12.17
C GLY A 187 -6.10 -10.42 11.30
N LYS A 188 -5.98 -10.52 9.97
CA LYS A 188 -7.11 -10.55 9.03
C LYS A 188 -7.47 -11.95 8.54
N LEU A 189 -6.74 -13.00 8.92
CA LEU A 189 -7.02 -14.37 8.50
C LEU A 189 -7.92 -15.11 9.50
N ASP A 190 -8.55 -16.19 9.03
CA ASP A 190 -9.22 -17.16 9.90
C ASP A 190 -8.20 -18.05 10.60
N ASP A 191 -8.58 -18.62 11.74
CA ASP A 191 -7.67 -19.35 12.63
C ASP A 191 -6.99 -20.54 11.91
N ASP A 192 -7.72 -21.30 11.08
CA ASP A 192 -7.16 -22.42 10.31
C ASP A 192 -6.09 -21.96 9.31
N THR A 193 -6.29 -20.79 8.71
CA THR A 193 -5.31 -20.19 7.78
C THR A 193 -4.12 -19.62 8.54
N ILE A 194 -4.32 -19.02 9.72
CA ILE A 194 -3.23 -18.56 10.61
C ILE A 194 -2.35 -19.74 11.01
N THR A 195 -2.93 -20.84 11.51
CA THR A 195 -2.16 -22.02 11.92
C THR A 195 -1.32 -22.59 10.77
N ARG A 196 -1.90 -22.65 9.57
CA ARG A 196 -1.15 -23.09 8.37
C ARG A 196 -0.09 -22.08 7.91
N ALA A 197 -0.30 -20.79 8.16
CA ALA A 197 0.67 -19.74 7.87
C ALA A 197 1.88 -19.87 8.78
N THR A 198 1.64 -19.88 10.09
CA THR A 198 2.69 -19.88 11.12
C THR A 198 3.46 -21.18 11.14
N SER A 199 2.83 -22.33 10.85
CA SER A 199 3.53 -23.61 10.72
C SER A 199 4.53 -23.66 9.57
N ARG A 200 4.43 -22.75 8.59
CA ARG A 200 5.34 -22.67 7.44
C ARG A 200 6.45 -21.63 7.64
N LEU A 201 6.35 -20.81 8.69
CA LEU A 201 7.34 -19.79 9.01
C LEU A 201 8.32 -20.36 10.03
N ASP A 202 9.59 -20.01 9.87
CA ASP A 202 10.61 -20.33 10.87
C ASP A 202 10.45 -19.37 12.07
N ALA A 203 10.25 -19.92 13.27
CA ALA A 203 10.06 -19.15 14.48
C ALA A 203 11.29 -18.31 14.88
N GLN A 204 12.48 -18.64 14.36
CA GLN A 204 13.73 -17.92 14.66
C GLN A 204 14.04 -16.79 13.66
N ILE A 205 13.23 -16.65 12.60
CA ILE A 205 13.48 -15.67 11.53
C ILE A 205 12.28 -14.73 11.45
N ILE A 206 12.53 -13.42 11.51
CA ILE A 206 11.49 -12.43 11.24
C ILE A 206 11.11 -12.53 9.75
N PRO A 207 9.86 -12.90 9.43
CA PRO A 207 9.47 -13.10 8.05
C PRO A 207 9.44 -11.77 7.30
N THR A 208 10.10 -11.73 6.15
CA THR A 208 9.92 -10.62 5.20
C THR A 208 8.55 -10.69 4.55
N TRP A 209 7.95 -9.56 4.20
CA TRP A 209 6.67 -9.52 3.48
C TRP A 209 6.73 -10.36 2.20
N ASN A 210 7.84 -10.23 1.46
CA ASN A 210 8.07 -10.99 0.22
C ASN A 210 8.15 -12.51 0.47
N SER A 211 8.88 -12.94 1.50
CA SER A 211 8.93 -14.37 1.86
C SER A 211 7.57 -14.91 2.29
N TYR A 212 6.78 -14.10 3.01
CA TYR A 212 5.44 -14.47 3.43
C TYR A 212 4.52 -14.66 2.21
N VAL A 213 4.46 -13.68 1.30
CA VAL A 213 3.65 -13.77 0.07
C VAL A 213 4.08 -14.95 -0.82
N LYS A 214 5.39 -15.19 -0.96
CA LYS A 214 5.93 -16.33 -1.71
C LYS A 214 5.53 -17.69 -1.15
N SER A 215 5.38 -17.80 0.17
CA SER A 215 4.97 -19.04 0.83
C SER A 215 3.57 -19.50 0.42
N TRP A 216 2.71 -18.55 0.01
CA TRP A 216 1.33 -18.79 -0.44
C TRP A 216 1.20 -18.93 -1.95
N THR A 217 2.02 -18.20 -2.70
CA THR A 217 1.99 -18.17 -4.17
C THR A 217 2.78 -19.32 -4.83
N GLY A 218 3.52 -20.11 -4.04
CA GLY A 218 4.13 -21.36 -4.50
C GLY A 218 5.44 -21.20 -5.26
N CYS A 219 6.16 -20.09 -5.05
CA CYS A 219 7.56 -19.97 -5.46
C CYS A 219 8.48 -20.33 -4.28
N GLN A 220 8.66 -21.64 -4.02
CA GLN A 220 9.90 -22.08 -3.39
C GLN A 220 11.03 -21.86 -4.41
N ALA A 221 11.68 -20.70 -4.35
CA ALA A 221 13.08 -20.66 -4.69
C ALA A 221 13.77 -21.57 -3.67
N LYS A 222 14.23 -22.75 -4.11
CA LYS A 222 15.08 -23.60 -3.30
C LYS A 222 16.28 -22.75 -2.87
N SER A 223 16.32 -22.36 -1.61
CA SER A 223 17.55 -21.93 -0.97
C SER A 223 18.51 -23.10 -1.07
N THR A 224 19.69 -22.82 -1.64
CA THR A 224 20.82 -23.72 -1.68
C THR A 224 21.26 -23.98 -0.24
N THR A 225 20.72 -25.02 0.38
CA THR A 225 21.33 -25.63 1.57
C THR A 225 22.13 -26.83 1.08
N SER A 226 23.43 -26.69 1.25
CA SER A 226 24.49 -27.67 1.05
C SER A 226 24.08 -29.04 1.59
N ARG A 227 24.24 -30.07 0.74
CA ARG A 227 24.10 -31.48 1.11
C ARG A 227 25.29 -31.90 1.98
N THR A 228 25.01 -32.29 3.20
CA THR A 228 25.68 -33.34 4.01
C THR A 228 24.74 -33.61 5.19
N GLY A 229 24.39 -34.81 5.64
CA GLY A 229 24.70 -36.18 5.29
C GLY A 229 23.57 -37.09 5.84
N ASN A 230 23.64 -38.36 5.49
CA ASN A 230 22.65 -39.42 5.74
C ASN A 230 22.26 -39.61 7.22
N THR A 231 21.01 -40.02 7.48
CA THR A 231 20.67 -41.33 8.10
C THR A 231 19.15 -41.56 8.12
N ALA A 232 18.79 -42.84 8.16
CA ALA A 232 17.53 -43.44 7.78
C ALA A 232 16.47 -43.56 8.91
N LEU A 233 15.30 -44.08 8.51
CA LEU A 233 14.14 -44.57 9.31
C LEU A 233 13.23 -43.47 9.88
N ARG A 234 11.89 -43.45 9.69
CA ARG A 234 10.89 -44.54 9.64
C ARG A 234 9.64 -44.11 8.88
N SER A 235 8.97 -45.13 8.34
CA SER A 235 7.70 -45.13 7.62
C SER A 235 6.50 -44.69 8.48
N SER A 236 5.58 -43.92 7.90
CA SER A 236 4.14 -44.14 8.05
C SER A 236 3.39 -43.71 6.79
N ASN A 237 2.59 -44.65 6.29
CA ASN A 237 1.82 -44.56 5.05
C ASN A 237 0.72 -43.49 5.12
N ALA A 238 0.71 -42.58 4.15
CA ALA A 238 -0.50 -41.89 3.70
C ALA A 238 -0.36 -41.61 2.19
N THR A 239 -0.98 -42.46 1.39
CA THR A 239 -0.99 -42.41 -0.07
C THR A 239 -1.65 -41.11 -0.54
N ARG A 240 -0.85 -40.10 -0.93
CA ARG A 240 -1.33 -38.95 -1.71
C ARG A 240 -1.11 -39.24 -3.20
N PRO A 241 -2.14 -39.13 -4.06
CA PRO A 241 -1.97 -39.38 -5.48
C PRO A 241 -1.09 -38.27 -6.09
N SER A 242 0.09 -38.67 -6.56
CA SER A 242 0.95 -37.84 -7.39
C SER A 242 0.26 -37.63 -8.73
N TYR A 243 -0.16 -36.41 -9.02
CA TYR A 243 -0.61 -35.99 -10.35
C TYR A 243 0.58 -36.04 -11.32
N LYS A 244 0.95 -37.25 -11.76
CA LYS A 244 1.63 -37.42 -13.05
C LYS A 244 0.54 -37.34 -14.11
N GLY A 245 0.50 -36.22 -14.82
CA GLY A 245 -0.43 -36.00 -15.93
C GLY A 245 -0.13 -36.96 -17.09
N VAL A 246 -0.64 -38.18 -16.99
CA VAL A 246 -0.73 -39.12 -18.11
C VAL A 246 -2.19 -39.52 -18.20
N SER A 247 -2.93 -38.91 -19.14
CA SER A 247 -4.24 -39.41 -19.51
C SER A 247 -4.05 -40.43 -20.63
N ILE A 248 -4.19 -41.71 -20.30
CA ILE A 248 -4.22 -42.81 -21.27
C ILE A 248 -5.62 -42.86 -21.86
N LEU A 249 -5.75 -42.45 -23.11
CA LEU A 249 -6.84 -42.83 -24.00
C LEU A 249 -6.17 -43.28 -25.31
N HIS A 250 -6.35 -44.55 -25.67
CA HIS A 250 -5.91 -45.19 -26.93
C HIS A 250 -4.41 -45.51 -27.11
N GLY A 251 -3.73 -46.03 -26.08
CA GLY A 251 -2.54 -46.88 -26.29
C GLY A 251 -1.33 -46.24 -26.98
N GLN A 252 -1.26 -44.90 -27.06
CA GLN A 252 -0.11 -44.19 -27.59
C GLN A 252 0.34 -43.14 -26.57
N GLU A 253 1.63 -43.19 -26.20
CA GLU A 253 2.25 -42.29 -25.23
C GLU A 253 2.42 -40.89 -25.84
N VAL A 254 1.33 -40.14 -25.93
CA VAL A 254 1.36 -38.78 -26.48
C VAL A 254 1.83 -37.83 -25.38
N THR A 255 3.08 -37.37 -25.50
CA THR A 255 3.61 -36.28 -24.68
C THR A 255 2.79 -35.02 -24.92
N ARG A 256 1.91 -34.68 -23.98
CA ARG A 256 1.03 -33.51 -24.10
C ARG A 256 1.84 -32.23 -23.89
N HIS A 257 1.85 -31.39 -24.92
CA HIS A 257 2.45 -30.06 -24.86
C HIS A 257 1.49 -29.09 -24.16
N CYS A 258 2.05 -28.14 -23.43
CA CYS A 258 1.30 -27.07 -22.80
C CYS A 258 0.56 -26.25 -23.86
N TYR A 259 -0.77 -26.22 -23.80
CA TYR A 259 -1.58 -25.48 -24.77
C TYR A 259 -1.32 -23.96 -24.79
N ALA A 260 -0.66 -23.40 -23.76
CA ALA A 260 -0.31 -21.99 -23.71
C ALA A 260 1.07 -21.67 -24.27
N CYS A 261 2.10 -22.47 -23.96
CA CYS A 261 3.49 -22.16 -24.32
C CYS A 261 4.19 -23.21 -25.19
N ASP A 262 3.50 -24.31 -25.52
CA ASP A 262 3.96 -25.42 -26.36
C ASP A 262 5.16 -26.19 -25.79
N LYS A 263 5.42 -26.06 -24.48
CA LYS A 263 6.45 -26.83 -23.77
C LYS A 263 5.86 -28.05 -23.07
N LEU A 264 6.64 -29.10 -22.95
CA LEU A 264 6.29 -30.31 -22.21
C LEU A 264 6.39 -30.10 -20.68
N GLY A 265 5.78 -31.01 -19.92
CA GLY A 265 5.93 -31.10 -18.46
C GLY A 265 4.95 -30.28 -17.63
N HIS A 266 3.99 -29.56 -18.25
CA HIS A 266 2.92 -28.87 -17.54
C HIS A 266 1.69 -28.59 -18.42
N VAL A 267 0.56 -28.32 -17.78
CA VAL A 267 -0.67 -27.87 -18.45
C VAL A 267 -0.74 -26.34 -18.49
N GLY A 268 -1.45 -25.76 -19.46
CA GLY A 268 -1.51 -24.31 -19.65
C GLY A 268 -2.03 -23.51 -18.45
N THR A 269 -2.92 -24.06 -17.62
CA THR A 269 -3.37 -23.44 -16.36
C THR A 269 -2.25 -23.31 -15.31
N LEU A 270 -1.20 -24.12 -15.44
CA LEU A 270 -0.02 -24.14 -14.58
C LEU A 270 1.22 -23.64 -15.33
N CYS A 271 1.04 -22.94 -16.45
CA CYS A 271 2.16 -22.51 -17.29
C CYS A 271 3.07 -21.52 -16.54
N PRO A 272 4.34 -21.88 -16.26
CA PRO A 272 5.26 -21.02 -15.53
C PRO A 272 5.58 -19.74 -16.32
N GLU A 273 5.67 -19.84 -17.65
CA GLU A 273 5.91 -18.70 -18.54
C GLU A 273 4.80 -17.66 -18.50
N LEU A 274 3.54 -18.09 -18.35
CA LEU A 274 2.45 -17.16 -18.18
C LEU A 274 2.40 -16.64 -16.74
N ARG A 275 2.62 -17.48 -15.73
CA ARG A 275 2.49 -17.09 -14.32
C ARG A 275 3.48 -16.02 -13.86
N VAL A 276 4.68 -15.97 -14.43
CA VAL A 276 5.69 -14.96 -14.09
C VAL A 276 5.49 -13.62 -14.80
N ARG A 277 4.53 -13.53 -15.72
CA ARG A 277 4.29 -12.35 -16.57
C ARG A 277 3.04 -11.60 -16.12
N SER A 278 3.08 -10.28 -16.24
CA SER A 278 1.91 -9.42 -16.03
C SER A 278 0.78 -9.76 -17.02
N ALA A 279 -0.45 -9.34 -16.72
CA ALA A 279 -1.59 -9.59 -17.60
C ALA A 279 -1.36 -9.08 -19.04
N PHE A 280 -0.72 -7.93 -19.20
CA PHE A 280 -0.36 -7.37 -20.50
C PHE A 280 0.68 -8.23 -21.24
N GLU A 281 1.75 -8.63 -20.55
CA GLU A 281 2.80 -9.48 -21.13
C GLU A 281 2.30 -10.89 -21.47
N ARG A 282 1.35 -11.44 -20.70
CA ARG A 282 0.70 -12.71 -21.02
C ARG A 282 -0.10 -12.60 -22.31
N VAL A 283 -0.94 -11.57 -22.45
CA VAL A 283 -1.68 -11.31 -23.69
C VAL A 283 -0.74 -11.19 -24.88
N ASN A 284 0.35 -10.43 -24.75
CA ASN A 284 1.34 -10.27 -25.81
C ASN A 284 2.06 -11.58 -26.16
N LEU A 285 2.40 -12.42 -25.18
CA LEU A 285 3.01 -13.73 -25.43
C LEU A 285 2.06 -14.66 -26.19
N ILE A 286 0.78 -14.64 -25.85
CA ILE A 286 -0.25 -15.48 -26.46
C ILE A 286 -0.49 -15.05 -27.91
N MET A 287 -0.64 -13.74 -28.12
CA MET A 287 -0.79 -13.16 -29.45
C MET A 287 0.48 -13.38 -30.30
N GLY A 288 1.67 -13.22 -29.72
CA GLY A 288 2.94 -13.47 -30.39
C GLY A 288 3.16 -14.93 -30.79
N LYS A 289 2.50 -15.88 -30.11
CA LYS A 289 2.47 -17.30 -30.49
C LYS A 289 1.32 -17.64 -31.47
N GLY A 290 0.61 -16.64 -31.97
CA GLY A 290 -0.50 -16.84 -32.91
C GLY A 290 -1.73 -17.53 -32.29
N LYS A 291 -1.89 -17.44 -30.96
CA LYS A 291 -2.98 -18.11 -30.24
C LYS A 291 -4.09 -17.13 -29.87
N CYS A 292 -5.32 -17.63 -29.90
CA CYS A 292 -6.49 -16.91 -29.45
C CYS A 292 -6.41 -16.65 -27.94
N VAL A 293 -6.56 -15.39 -27.53
CA VAL A 293 -6.51 -14.97 -26.11
C VAL A 293 -7.69 -15.54 -25.29
N ASN A 294 -8.77 -15.93 -25.98
CA ASN A 294 -10.00 -16.40 -25.34
C ASN A 294 -9.97 -17.89 -25.00
N CYS A 295 -9.30 -18.71 -25.83
CA CYS A 295 -9.35 -20.17 -25.70
C CYS A 295 -7.99 -20.86 -25.91
N PHE A 296 -6.93 -20.11 -26.21
CA PHE A 296 -5.58 -20.61 -26.54
C PHE A 296 -5.48 -21.51 -27.78
N SER A 297 -6.52 -21.56 -28.62
CA SER A 297 -6.45 -22.24 -29.90
C SER A 297 -5.62 -21.41 -30.90
N GLY A 298 -4.80 -22.08 -31.71
CA GLY A 298 -4.13 -21.47 -32.87
C GLY A 298 -4.98 -21.52 -34.15
N GLN A 299 -6.21 -22.05 -34.10
CA GLN A 299 -7.04 -22.31 -35.28
C GLN A 299 -7.86 -21.09 -35.74
N HIS A 300 -7.90 -20.02 -34.94
CA HIS A 300 -8.67 -18.82 -35.26
C HIS A 300 -8.10 -17.58 -34.55
N PRO A 301 -8.32 -16.37 -35.09
CA PRO A 301 -8.03 -15.13 -34.40
C PRO A 301 -9.05 -14.86 -33.28
N THR A 302 -8.66 -14.05 -32.28
CA THR A 302 -9.50 -13.70 -31.11
C THR A 302 -10.88 -13.15 -31.49
N THR A 303 -10.99 -12.44 -32.61
CA THR A 303 -12.24 -11.84 -33.12
C THR A 303 -13.26 -12.86 -33.62
N GLN A 304 -12.81 -14.03 -34.06
CA GLN A 304 -13.67 -15.11 -34.58
C GLN A 304 -13.76 -16.29 -33.61
N CYS A 305 -13.51 -16.04 -32.32
CA CYS A 305 -13.51 -17.10 -31.33
C CYS A 305 -14.95 -17.62 -31.09
N PRO A 306 -15.23 -18.92 -31.29
CA PRO A 306 -16.54 -19.51 -31.05
C PRO A 306 -16.86 -19.67 -29.54
N SER A 307 -15.89 -19.40 -28.66
CA SER A 307 -16.11 -19.48 -27.22
C SER A 307 -16.96 -18.31 -26.72
N GLU A 308 -18.19 -18.59 -26.32
CA GLU A 308 -19.08 -17.63 -25.65
C GLU A 308 -18.73 -17.42 -24.17
N LYS A 309 -17.80 -18.21 -23.62
CA LYS A 309 -17.42 -18.14 -22.21
C LYS A 309 -16.79 -16.78 -21.88
N GLN A 310 -17.54 -15.96 -21.15
CA GLN A 310 -17.07 -14.71 -20.54
C GLN A 310 -16.62 -14.96 -19.11
N ARG A 311 -15.62 -14.20 -18.65
CA ARG A 311 -15.21 -14.27 -17.25
C ARG A 311 -16.26 -13.63 -16.35
N GLN A 312 -16.64 -14.33 -15.29
CA GLN A 312 -17.61 -13.84 -14.32
C GLN A 312 -17.17 -12.56 -13.60
N VAL A 313 -15.85 -12.32 -13.48
CA VAL A 313 -15.28 -11.19 -12.73
C VAL A 313 -15.30 -9.88 -13.53
N CYS A 314 -14.88 -9.92 -14.80
CA CYS A 314 -14.75 -8.72 -15.64
C CYS A 314 -15.72 -8.67 -16.81
N LYS A 315 -16.52 -9.73 -17.01
CA LYS A 315 -17.46 -9.93 -18.12
C LYS A 315 -16.85 -9.80 -19.52
N LYS A 316 -15.52 -9.86 -19.63
CA LYS A 316 -14.80 -9.84 -20.92
C LYS A 316 -14.57 -11.27 -21.43
N LYS A 317 -14.48 -11.40 -22.75
CA LYS A 317 -14.08 -12.63 -23.43
C LYS A 317 -12.56 -12.72 -23.38
N HIS A 318 -12.02 -13.54 -22.47
CA HIS A 318 -10.62 -13.94 -22.42
C HIS A 318 -10.45 -15.16 -21.51
N HIS A 319 -9.40 -15.95 -21.72
CA HIS A 319 -9.09 -17.05 -20.83
C HIS A 319 -8.60 -16.53 -19.46
N THR A 320 -8.81 -17.33 -18.41
CA THR A 320 -8.45 -16.98 -17.03
C THR A 320 -7.01 -16.56 -16.84
N ILE A 321 -6.08 -17.40 -17.25
CA ILE A 321 -4.64 -17.12 -17.14
C ILE A 321 -4.12 -16.12 -18.17
N ALA A 322 -4.93 -15.67 -19.14
CA ALA A 322 -4.47 -14.72 -20.16
C ALA A 322 -4.45 -13.29 -19.63
N ALA A 323 -5.57 -12.81 -19.06
CA ALA A 323 -5.76 -11.38 -18.77
C ALA A 323 -6.40 -11.06 -17.40
N CYS A 324 -6.48 -12.04 -16.47
CA CYS A 324 -6.91 -11.77 -15.09
C CYS A 324 -5.76 -11.71 -14.09
#